data_AF-A0A3B5PQA5-F1
#
_entry.id   AF-A0A3B5PQA5-F1
#
_cell.length_a   1.000
_cell.length_b   1.000
_cell.length_c   1.000
_cell.angle_alpha   90.00
_cell.angle_beta   90.00
_cell.angle_gamma   90.00
#
_symmetry.space_group_name_H-M   'P 1'
#
loop_
_entity.id
_entity.type
_entity.pdbx_description
1 polymer ?
#
loop_
_entity_poly.entity_id
_entity_poly.type
_entity_poly.pdbx_seq_one_letter_code
_entity_poly.pdbx_strand_id
1 'polypeptide(L)'
;MSVEEEFKKVADQVKNMKTKPTDDEILILYSLYKQAMVGDVNIDKPGLTDLKGKAKWEAWESRKGMSKADAMAAYIKHAKELFSKYGV
;
A
#
# COMPACT_ATOMS: atom_id res chain seq x y z
N MET A 1 -0.92 19.53 8.89
CA MET A 1 -1.56 18.23 8.54
C MET A 1 -0.58 17.16 8.94
N SER A 2 -0.98 16.27 9.84
CA SER A 2 -0.13 15.14 10.23
C SER A 2 -0.09 14.11 9.10
N VAL A 3 1.01 13.36 9.00
CA VAL A 3 1.17 12.29 7.99
C VAL A 3 0.02 11.28 8.05
N GLU A 4 -0.51 10.99 9.23
CA GLU A 4 -1.68 10.12 9.43
C GLU A 4 -2.97 10.68 8.83
N GLU A 5 -3.21 11.98 8.92
CA GLU A 5 -4.40 12.63 8.35
C GLU A 5 -4.33 12.62 6.83
N GLU A 6 -3.16 12.95 6.28
CA GLU A 6 -2.93 12.93 4.83
C GLU A 6 -3.03 11.49 4.30
N PHE A 7 -2.49 10.51 5.02
CA PHE A 7 -2.61 9.10 4.68
C PHE A 7 -4.08 8.65 4.62
N LYS A 8 -4.89 8.98 5.63
CA LYS A 8 -6.33 8.66 5.64
C LYS A 8 -7.06 9.31 4.47
N LYS A 9 -6.79 10.59 4.20
CA LYS A 9 -7.39 11.32 3.09
C LYS A 9 -7.04 10.70 1.74
N VAL A 10 -5.75 10.41 1.53
CA VAL A 10 -5.25 9.81 0.29
C VAL A 10 -5.76 8.39 0.12
N ALA A 11 -5.82 7.58 1.19
CA ALA A 11 -6.38 6.24 1.14
C ALA A 11 -7.87 6.24 0.76
N ASP A 12 -8.63 7.23 1.19
CA ASP A 12 -10.02 7.43 0.77
C ASP A 12 -10.10 7.83 -0.72
N GLN A 13 -9.23 8.73 -1.17
CA GLN A 13 -9.17 9.12 -2.59
C GLN A 13 -8.78 7.95 -3.50
N VAL A 14 -7.84 7.09 -3.10
CA VAL A 14 -7.47 5.87 -3.84
C VAL A 14 -8.68 4.93 -3.98
N LYS A 15 -9.51 4.80 -2.94
CA LYS A 15 -10.74 3.99 -3.01
C LYS A 15 -11.78 4.58 -3.96
N ASN A 16 -11.81 5.90 -4.10
CA ASN A 16 -12.73 6.62 -4.97
C ASN A 16 -12.21 6.82 -6.40
N MET A 17 -11.02 6.31 -6.76
CA MET A 17 -10.52 6.37 -8.13
C MET A 17 -11.45 5.62 -9.09
N LYS A 18 -11.82 6.27 -10.20
CA LYS A 18 -12.63 5.66 -11.26
C LYS A 18 -11.87 4.61 -12.04
N THR A 19 -10.56 4.81 -12.21
CA THR A 19 -9.70 3.88 -12.93
C THR A 19 -8.97 2.98 -11.95
N LYS A 20 -9.09 1.67 -12.16
CA LYS A 20 -8.35 0.67 -11.40
C LYS A 20 -6.87 0.70 -11.81
N PRO A 21 -5.93 0.91 -10.87
CA PRO A 21 -4.50 0.80 -11.14
C PRO A 21 -4.11 -0.62 -11.57
N THR A 22 -2.90 -0.77 -12.08
CA THR A 22 -2.33 -2.10 -12.37
C THR A 22 -2.18 -2.94 -11.09
N ASP A 23 -2.15 -4.27 -11.24
CA ASP A 23 -2.00 -5.16 -10.08
C ASP A 23 -0.72 -4.87 -9.28
N ASP A 24 0.38 -4.49 -9.93
CA ASP A 24 1.63 -4.11 -9.27
C ASP A 24 1.48 -2.85 -8.41
N GLU A 25 0.82 -1.82 -8.93
CA GLU A 25 0.55 -0.58 -8.18
C GLU A 25 -0.39 -0.85 -6.99
N ILE A 26 -1.37 -1.73 -7.16
CA ILE A 26 -2.24 -2.19 -6.06
C ILE A 26 -1.42 -2.94 -5.00
N LEU A 27 -0.47 -3.78 -5.40
CA LEU A 27 0.42 -4.51 -4.47
C LEU A 27 1.32 -3.54 -3.69
N ILE A 28 1.85 -2.51 -4.36
CA ILE A 28 2.65 -1.47 -3.70
C ILE A 28 1.80 -0.71 -2.68
N LEU A 29 0.62 -0.23 -3.07
CA LEU A 29 -0.31 0.44 -2.15
C LEU A 29 -0.69 -0.46 -0.98
N TYR A 30 -0.98 -1.74 -1.24
CA TYR A 30 -1.33 -2.71 -0.21
C TYR A 30 -0.18 -2.91 0.80
N SER A 31 1.04 -3.17 0.31
CA SER A 31 2.21 -3.39 1.17
C SER A 31 2.52 -2.19 2.07
N LEU A 32 2.48 -0.98 1.50
CA LEU A 32 2.70 0.27 2.23
C LEU A 32 1.59 0.53 3.25
N TYR A 33 0.32 0.30 2.87
CA TYR A 33 -0.81 0.42 3.78
C TYR A 33 -0.71 -0.55 4.98
N LYS A 34 -0.34 -1.80 4.70
CA LYS A 34 -0.14 -2.82 5.75
C LYS A 34 1.02 -2.46 6.68
N GLN A 35 2.15 -2.01 6.13
CA GLN A 35 3.29 -1.55 6.92
C GLN A 35 2.97 -0.32 7.76
N ALA A 36 2.21 0.65 7.21
CA ALA A 36 1.77 1.84 7.93
C ALA A 36 0.84 1.52 9.11
N MET A 37 -0.11 0.60 8.92
CA MET A 37 -1.12 0.26 9.93
C MET A 37 -0.61 -0.75 10.96
N VAL A 38 -0.10 -1.88 10.47
CA VAL A 38 0.31 -3.01 11.30
C VAL A 38 1.77 -2.85 11.71
N GLY A 39 2.63 -2.44 10.79
CA GLY A 39 4.09 -2.56 10.92
C GLY A 39 4.57 -3.78 10.14
N ASP A 40 5.67 -4.37 10.60
CA ASP A 40 6.26 -5.55 9.98
C ASP A 40 5.26 -6.70 9.83
N VAL A 41 5.43 -7.45 8.74
CA VAL A 41 4.61 -8.62 8.45
C VAL A 41 4.67 -9.62 9.60
N ASN A 42 3.48 -9.99 10.08
CA ASN A 42 3.28 -10.81 11.28
C ASN A 42 2.38 -12.03 11.01
N ILE A 43 2.23 -12.40 9.74
CA ILE A 43 1.45 -13.54 9.28
C ILE A 43 2.36 -14.51 8.53
N ASP A 44 2.03 -15.80 8.57
CA ASP A 44 2.75 -16.80 7.83
C ASP A 44 2.61 -16.62 6.31
N LYS A 45 3.64 -17.06 5.59
CA LYS A 45 3.65 -17.02 4.12
C LYS A 45 2.50 -17.88 3.57
N PRO A 46 1.62 -17.32 2.73
CA PRO A 46 0.55 -18.08 2.10
C PRO A 46 1.08 -19.28 1.31
N GLY A 47 0.30 -20.37 1.31
CA GLY A 47 0.66 -21.60 0.59
C GLY A 47 0.76 -21.40 -0.92
N LEU A 48 1.45 -22.31 -1.60
CA LEU A 48 1.75 -22.24 -3.04
C LEU A 48 0.51 -22.18 -3.95
N THR A 49 -0.65 -22.57 -3.45
CA THR A 49 -1.93 -22.51 -4.17
C THR A 49 -2.56 -21.12 -4.19
N ASP A 50 -2.15 -20.20 -3.31
CA ASP A 50 -2.62 -18.82 -3.27
C ASP A 50 -1.56 -17.84 -3.80
N LEU A 51 -1.43 -17.78 -5.13
CA LEU A 51 -0.47 -16.90 -5.80
C LEU A 51 -0.71 -15.41 -5.50
N LYS A 52 -1.98 -15.01 -5.34
CA LYS A 52 -2.34 -13.61 -5.04
C LYS A 52 -2.01 -13.24 -3.60
N GLY A 53 -2.33 -14.11 -2.65
CA GLY A 53 -1.94 -13.93 -1.25
C GLY A 53 -0.43 -13.91 -1.11
N LYS A 54 0.28 -14.82 -1.79
CA LYS A 54 1.73 -14.86 -1.81
C LYS A 54 2.32 -13.54 -2.32
N ALA A 55 1.83 -12.99 -3.44
CA ALA A 55 2.30 -11.71 -3.96
C ALA A 55 2.08 -10.54 -2.99
N LYS A 56 0.89 -10.48 -2.36
CA LYS A 56 0.57 -9.48 -1.32
C LYS A 56 1.49 -9.60 -0.11
N TRP A 57 1.74 -10.82 0.33
CA TRP A 57 2.62 -11.13 1.44
C TRP A 57 4.07 -10.76 1.12
N GLU A 58 4.58 -11.15 -0.06
CA GLU A 58 5.94 -10.83 -0.50
C GLU A 58 6.13 -9.31 -0.65
N ALA A 59 5.12 -8.61 -1.18
CA ALA A 59 5.14 -7.15 -1.22
C ALA A 59 5.21 -6.55 0.20
N TRP A 60 4.44 -7.06 1.17
CA TRP A 60 4.49 -6.57 2.55
C TRP A 60 5.81 -6.93 3.26
N GLU A 61 6.29 -8.17 3.15
CA GLU A 61 7.60 -8.60 3.67
C GLU A 61 8.74 -7.75 3.10
N SER A 62 8.67 -7.34 1.83
CA SER A 62 9.69 -6.45 1.23
C SER A 62 9.79 -5.06 1.89
N ARG A 63 8.78 -4.66 2.67
CA ARG A 63 8.74 -3.40 3.42
C ARG A 63 9.15 -3.56 4.89
N LYS A 64 9.50 -4.76 5.32
CA LYS A 64 9.91 -5.05 6.70
C LYS A 64 11.07 -4.16 7.13
N GLY A 65 11.00 -3.64 8.35
CA GLY A 65 11.96 -2.68 8.91
C GLY A 65 11.65 -1.22 8.56
N MET A 66 10.69 -0.94 7.68
CA MET A 66 10.23 0.43 7.41
C MET A 66 9.34 0.92 8.56
N SER A 67 9.59 2.14 9.05
CA SER A 67 8.76 2.73 10.10
C SER A 67 7.35 3.03 9.60
N LYS A 68 6.38 3.08 10.52
CA LYS A 68 4.98 3.42 10.16
C LYS A 68 4.89 4.79 9.49
N ALA A 69 5.65 5.77 9.96
CA ALA A 69 5.70 7.11 9.39
C ALA A 69 6.24 7.11 7.96
N ASP A 70 7.34 6.39 7.71
CA ASP A 70 7.93 6.27 6.37
C ASP A 70 6.99 5.55 5.41
N ALA A 71 6.33 4.48 5.88
CA ALA A 71 5.36 3.74 5.09
C ALA A 71 4.16 4.61 4.69
N MET A 72 3.64 5.44 5.60
CA MET A 72 2.58 6.40 5.30
C MET A 72 3.03 7.46 4.28
N ALA A 73 4.22 8.03 4.47
CA ALA A 73 4.78 9.02 3.54
C ALA A 73 4.99 8.44 2.14
N ALA A 74 5.52 7.22 2.05
CA ALA A 74 5.68 6.50 0.80
C ALA A 74 4.33 6.16 0.14
N TYR A 75 3.31 5.76 0.93
CA TYR A 75 1.95 5.52 0.43
C TYR A 75 1.36 6.79 -0.19
N ILE A 76 1.45 7.91 0.53
CA ILE A 76 0.96 9.21 0.06
C ILE A 76 1.63 9.59 -1.27
N LYS A 77 2.96 9.45 -1.33
CA LYS A 77 3.73 9.76 -2.55
C LYS A 77 3.25 8.91 -3.72
N HIS A 78 3.16 7.59 -3.53
CA HIS A 78 2.82 6.68 -4.61
C HIS A 78 1.36 6.85 -5.07
N ALA A 79 0.44 7.06 -4.13
CA ALA A 79 -0.95 7.37 -4.47
C ALA A 79 -1.10 8.68 -5.25
N LYS A 80 -0.33 9.73 -4.91
CA LYS A 80 -0.29 10.97 -5.70
C LYS A 80 0.23 10.76 -7.12
N GLU A 81 1.24 9.88 -7.30
CA GLU A 81 1.70 9.48 -8.63
C GLU A 81 0.59 8.77 -9.42
N LEU A 82 -0.18 7.89 -8.78
CA LEU A 82 -1.33 7.21 -9.38
C LEU A 82 -2.44 8.18 -9.77
N PHE A 83 -2.77 9.15 -8.90
CA PHE A 83 -3.74 10.20 -9.21
C PHE A 83 -3.32 11.00 -10.44
N SER A 84 -2.03 11.33 -10.56
CA SER A 84 -1.50 12.02 -11.73
C SER A 84 -1.52 11.15 -12.99
N LYS A 85 -1.32 9.84 -12.86
CA LYS A 85 -1.27 8.89 -13.97
C LYS A 85 -2.64 8.53 -14.53
N TYR A 86 -3.62 8.33 -13.65
CA TYR A 86 -4.95 7.82 -14.00
C TYR A 86 -6.03 8.90 -14.05
N GLY A 87 -5.73 10.12 -13.58
CA GLY A 87 -6.70 11.20 -13.42
C GLY A 87 -7.60 10.96 -12.19
N VAL A 88 -7.79 12.00 -11.39
CA VAL A 88 -8.78 12.03 -10.28
C VAL A 88 -10.16 12.33 -10.82
#